data_AF-A0AAV0TXY2-F1
#
_entry.id   AF-A0AAV0TXY2-F1
#
_cell.length_a   1.000
_cell.length_b   1.000
_cell.length_c   1.000
_cell.angle_alpha   90.00
_cell.angle_beta   90.00
_cell.angle_gamma   90.00
#
_symmetry.space_group_name_H-M   'P 1'
#
loop_
_entity.id
_entity.type
_entity.pdbx_description
1 polymer ?
#
loop_
_entity_poly.entity_id
_entity_poly.type
_entity_poly.pdbx_seq_one_letter_code
_entity_poly.pdbx_strand_id
1 'polypeptide(L)'
;MHDAPLTANDCCYAIKHTARGKSPGPDGLPAEYYDLFPSQWALVMELVYASQYRKGYFKSYRPLALLNQDAKLGPKALDYLLNHVYLTYSV
;
A
#
# COMPACT_ATOMS: atom_id res chain seq x y z
N MET A 1 12.87 -2.74 -12.16
CA MET A 1 11.50 -2.35 -11.74
C MET A 1 11.14 -2.80 -10.31
N HIS A 2 11.93 -3.68 -9.69
CA HIS A 2 11.71 -4.17 -8.31
C HIS A 2 12.30 -3.27 -7.20
N ASP A 3 12.87 -2.11 -7.55
CA ASP A 3 13.79 -1.38 -6.66
C ASP A 3 13.31 0.02 -6.29
N ALA A 4 12.20 0.50 -6.85
CA ALA A 4 11.62 1.79 -6.46
C ALA A 4 10.85 1.62 -5.13
N PRO A 5 11.18 2.40 -4.08
CA PRO A 5 10.50 2.29 -2.79
C PRO A 5 9.06 2.80 -2.88
N LEU A 6 8.14 2.11 -2.19
CA LEU A 6 6.76 2.55 -2.05
C LEU A 6 6.70 3.82 -1.19
N THR A 7 6.03 4.86 -1.66
CA THR A 7 5.93 6.15 -0.97
C THR A 7 4.60 6.33 -0.25
N ALA A 8 4.51 7.33 0.65
CA ALA A 8 3.23 7.70 1.26
C ALA A 8 2.20 8.18 0.21
N ASN A 9 2.62 8.81 -0.88
CA ASN A 9 1.65 9.22 -1.92
C ASN A 9 0.98 8.00 -2.57
N ASP A 10 1.75 6.95 -2.86
CA ASP A 10 1.22 5.69 -3.42
C ASP A 10 0.24 5.03 -2.43
N CYS A 11 0.60 5.02 -1.14
CA CYS A 11 -0.24 4.47 -0.08
C CYS A 11 -1.54 5.27 0.10
N CYS A 12 -1.45 6.60 0.11
CA CYS A 12 -2.61 7.49 0.25
C CYS A 12 -3.56 7.36 -0.95
N TYR A 13 -3.01 7.23 -2.16
CA TYR A 13 -3.79 6.92 -3.35
C TYR A 13 -4.53 5.60 -3.19
N ALA A 14 -3.83 4.53 -2.78
CA ALA A 14 -4.43 3.22 -2.59
C ALA A 14 -5.56 3.21 -1.55
N ILE A 15 -5.37 3.90 -0.41
CA ILE A 15 -6.40 4.03 0.63
C ILE A 15 -7.67 4.63 0.02
N LYS A 16 -7.55 5.79 -0.64
CA LYS A 16 -8.68 6.53 -1.21
C LYS A 16 -9.43 5.76 -2.30
N HIS A 17 -8.75 4.89 -3.04
CA HIS A 17 -9.33 4.18 -4.19
C HIS A 17 -9.73 2.74 -3.88
N THR A 18 -9.50 2.24 -2.68
CA THR A 18 -9.89 0.87 -2.31
C THR A 18 -11.41 0.71 -2.25
N ALA A 19 -11.92 -0.47 -2.62
CA ALA A 19 -13.36 -0.71 -2.64
C ALA A 19 -13.90 -0.83 -1.21
N ARG A 20 -15.04 -0.19 -0.96
CA ARG A 20 -15.73 -0.14 0.33
C ARG A 20 -16.69 -1.33 0.49
N GLY A 21 -17.14 -1.57 1.72
CA GLY A 21 -18.12 -2.62 2.03
C GLY A 21 -17.60 -4.04 1.78
N LYS A 22 -16.28 -4.23 1.75
CA LYS A 22 -15.66 -5.56 1.67
C LYS A 22 -15.40 -6.08 3.08
N SER A 23 -15.54 -7.39 3.26
CA SER A 23 -15.23 -8.03 4.55
C SER A 23 -13.81 -7.67 5.00
N PRO A 24 -13.62 -7.33 6.28
CA PRO A 24 -12.31 -7.04 6.84
C PRO A 24 -11.42 -8.29 6.83
N GLY A 25 -10.11 -8.08 6.94
CA GLY A 25 -9.18 -9.19 7.10
C GLY A 25 -9.22 -9.78 8.51
N PRO A 26 -8.30 -10.70 8.83
CA PRO A 26 -8.14 -11.25 10.18
C PRO A 26 -7.93 -10.22 11.31
N ASP A 27 -7.60 -8.97 10.96
CA ASP A 27 -7.48 -7.84 11.90
C ASP A 27 -8.83 -7.21 12.27
N GLY A 28 -9.91 -7.55 11.56
CA GLY A 28 -11.24 -6.99 11.76
C GLY A 28 -11.39 -5.53 11.30
N LEU A 29 -10.36 -4.93 10.71
CA LEU A 29 -10.38 -3.52 10.30
C LEU A 29 -10.95 -3.37 8.88
N PRO A 30 -12.06 -2.62 8.70
CA PRO A 30 -12.63 -2.36 7.39
C PRO A 30 -11.79 -1.32 6.62
N ALA A 31 -11.96 -1.21 5.31
CA ALA A 31 -11.19 -0.24 4.50
C ALA A 31 -11.46 1.21 4.93
N GLU A 32 -12.68 1.46 5.40
CA GLU A 32 -13.21 2.72 5.91
C GLU A 32 -12.46 3.21 7.16
N TYR A 33 -11.80 2.30 7.90
CA TYR A 33 -10.96 2.68 9.03
C TYR A 33 -9.77 3.55 8.60
N TYR A 34 -9.24 3.29 7.40
CA TYR A 34 -8.12 4.06 6.84
C TYR A 34 -8.56 5.40 6.26
N ASP A 35 -9.83 5.53 5.87
CA ASP A 35 -10.41 6.77 5.34
C ASP A 35 -10.51 7.87 6.43
N LEU A 36 -10.45 7.53 7.72
CA LEU A 36 -10.45 8.50 8.82
C LEU A 36 -9.24 9.45 8.77
N PHE A 37 -8.06 8.89 8.47
CA PHE A 37 -6.77 9.59 8.52
C PHE A 37 -5.83 9.10 7.41
N PRO A 38 -6.19 9.28 6.12
CA PRO A 38 -5.53 8.61 5.00
C PRO A 38 -4.06 9.03 4.86
N SER A 39 -3.73 10.29 5.13
CA SER A 39 -2.35 10.80 5.08
C SER A 39 -1.49 10.22 6.20
N GLN A 40 -2.03 10.09 7.42
CA GLN A 40 -1.32 9.53 8.56
C GLN A 40 -1.07 8.04 8.36
N TRP A 41 -2.08 7.30 7.90
CA TRP A 41 -1.93 5.89 7.55
C TRP A 41 -0.92 5.68 6.44
N ALA A 42 -0.92 6.54 5.42
CA ALA A 42 0.04 6.48 4.33
C ALA A 42 1.50 6.65 4.79
N LEU A 43 1.77 7.57 5.72
CA LEU A 43 3.10 7.74 6.32
C LEU A 43 3.53 6.50 7.12
N VAL A 44 2.62 5.93 7.90
CA VAL A 44 2.87 4.69 8.66
C VAL A 44 3.17 3.53 7.69
N MET A 45 2.39 3.40 6.62
CA MET A 45 2.59 2.39 5.60
C MET A 45 3.97 2.52 4.95
N GLU A 46 4.35 3.71 4.45
CA GLU A 46 5.68 3.96 3.87
C GLU A 46 6.82 3.53 4.81
N LEU A 47 6.74 3.91 6.09
CA LEU A 47 7.71 3.51 7.11
C LEU A 47 7.80 1.98 7.28
N VAL A 48 6.65 1.31 7.33
CA VAL A 48 6.56 -0.15 7.48
C VAL A 48 7.12 -0.83 6.23
N TYR A 49 6.69 -0.45 5.04
CA TYR A 49 7.15 -1.01 3.78
C TYR A 49 8.66 -0.83 3.60
N ALA A 50 9.20 0.36 3.89
CA ALA A 50 10.64 0.62 3.86
C ALA A 50 11.40 -0.26 4.85
N SER A 51 10.87 -0.48 6.05
CA SER A 51 11.45 -1.36 7.07
C SER A 51 11.47 -2.83 6.63
N GLN A 52 10.37 -3.32 6.04
CA GLN A 52 10.27 -4.69 5.53
C GLN A 52 11.18 -4.92 4.32
N TYR A 53 11.28 -3.93 3.42
CA TYR A 53 12.19 -3.95 2.29
C TYR A 53 13.65 -4.08 2.74
N ARG A 54 14.09 -3.23 3.69
CA ARG A 54 15.46 -3.29 4.26
C ARG A 54 15.79 -4.64 4.90
N LYS A 55 14.80 -5.32 5.47
CA LYS A 55 14.98 -6.65 6.09
C LYS A 55 15.00 -7.79 5.06
N GLY A 56 14.81 -7.51 3.77
CA GLY A 56 14.77 -8.52 2.71
C GLY A 56 13.45 -9.32 2.64
N TYR A 57 12.44 -8.95 3.45
CA TYR A 57 11.16 -9.66 3.49
C TYR A 57 10.23 -9.34 2.31
N PHE A 58 10.64 -8.44 1.40
CA PHE A 58 9.83 -8.06 0.24
C PHE A 58 9.63 -9.21 -0.78
N LYS A 59 10.60 -10.13 -0.90
CA LYS A 59 10.48 -11.32 -1.77
C LYS A 59 9.42 -12.32 -1.30
N SER A 60 8.96 -12.20 -0.06
CA SER A 60 7.90 -13.01 0.52
C SER A 60 6.93 -12.14 1.31
N TYR A 61 6.65 -10.92 0.79
CA TYR A 61 5.76 -9.98 1.46
C TYR A 61 4.37 -10.60 1.60
N ARG A 62 4.13 -11.20 2.76
CA ARG A 62 2.82 -11.45 3.31
C ARG A 62 2.64 -10.35 4.35
N PRO A 63 1.69 -9.42 4.17
CA PRO A 63 1.49 -8.34 5.12
C PRO A 63 1.27 -8.95 6.51
N LEU A 64 2.29 -8.85 7.38
CA LEU A 64 2.28 -9.42 8.71
C LEU A 64 1.45 -8.51 9.62
N ALA A 65 0.22 -8.94 9.86
CA ALA A 65 -0.60 -8.72 11.05
C ALA A 65 -1.05 -7.30 11.44
N LEU A 66 -0.51 -6.21 10.87
CA LEU A 66 -1.00 -4.87 11.24
C LEU A 66 -2.17 -4.38 10.35
N LEU A 67 -2.26 -4.85 9.11
CA LEU A 67 -3.11 -4.27 8.05
C LEU A 67 -3.46 -5.34 7.00
N ASN A 68 -4.44 -6.21 7.24
CA ASN A 68 -4.82 -7.25 6.27
C ASN A 68 -5.56 -6.71 5.03
N GLN A 69 -5.96 -5.43 5.01
CA GLN A 69 -6.36 -4.75 3.77
C GLN A 69 -5.18 -4.50 2.81
N ASP A 70 -3.92 -4.67 3.25
CA ASP A 70 -2.72 -4.51 2.41
C ASP A 70 -2.68 -5.46 1.21
N ALA A 71 -3.32 -6.64 1.29
CA ALA A 71 -3.44 -7.54 0.14
C ALA A 71 -4.19 -6.89 -1.04
N LYS A 72 -4.96 -5.83 -0.79
CA LYS A 72 -5.66 -5.04 -1.81
C LYS A 72 -5.03 -3.67 -2.03
N LEU A 73 -4.51 -3.04 -0.97
CA LEU A 73 -3.88 -1.71 -1.05
C LEU A 73 -2.50 -1.76 -1.71
N GLY A 74 -1.65 -2.72 -1.33
CA GLY A 74 -0.31 -2.88 -1.87
C GLY A 74 -0.27 -3.05 -3.39
N PRO A 75 -1.05 -3.99 -3.98
CA PRO A 75 -1.15 -4.12 -5.43
C PRO A 75 -1.68 -2.86 -6.13
N LYS A 76 -2.55 -2.09 -5.47
CA LYS A 76 -3.15 -0.86 -6.04
C LYS A 76 -2.19 0.34 -6.00
N ALA A 77 -1.40 0.44 -4.93
CA ALA A 77 -0.31 1.41 -4.82
C ALA A 77 0.80 1.09 -5.84
N LEU A 78 1.14 -0.20 -5.98
CA LEU A 78 2.09 -0.65 -7.00
C LEU A 78 1.57 -0.38 -8.42
N ASP A 79 0.31 -0.69 -8.73
CA ASP A 79 -0.31 -0.39 -10.02
C ASP A 79 -0.25 1.11 -10.36
N TYR A 80 -0.53 1.99 -9.39
CA TYR A 80 -0.38 3.44 -9.57
C TYR A 80 1.07 3.84 -9.89
N LEU A 81 2.04 3.34 -9.12
CA LEU A 81 3.47 3.59 -9.34
C LEU A 81 3.91 3.12 -10.74
N LEU A 82 3.53 1.91 -11.15
CA LEU A 82 3.86 1.37 -12.46
C LEU A 82 3.26 2.24 -13.57
N ASN A 83 1.98 2.61 -13.50
CA ASN A 83 1.33 3.47 -14.49
C ASN A 83 1.97 4.87 -14.57
N HIS A 84 2.31 5.47 -13.43
CA HIS A 84 2.95 6.79 -13.39
C HIS A 84 4.34 6.76 -14.02
N VAL A 85 5.13 5.72 -13.71
CA VAL A 85 6.47 5.52 -14.29
C VAL A 85 6.36 5.24 -15.80
N TYR A 86 5.47 4.35 -16.25
CA TYR A 86 5.32 4.02 -17.68
C TYR A 86 4.89 5.23 -18.53
N LEU A 87 4.02 6.10 -18.02
CA LEU A 87 3.62 7.33 -18.72
C LEU A 87 4.75 8.37 -18.82
N THR A 88 5.67 8.38 -17.86
CA THR A 88 6.80 9.32 -17.83
C THR A 88 7.92 8.89 -18.79
N TYR A 89 8.01 7.60 -19.14
CA TYR A 89 9.03 7.04 -20.04
C TYR A 89 8.51 6.65 -21.43
N SER A 90 7.25 7.00 -21.77
CA SER A 90 6.64 6.74 -23.09
C SER A 90 6.57 7.99 -23.98
N VAL A 91 7.46 8.96 -23.77
CA VAL A 91 7.67 10.14 -24.65
C VAL A 91 9.01 10.03 -25.35
#